data_AF-A0A969VU57-F1
#
_entry.id   AF-A0A969VU57-F1
#
_cell.length_a   1.000
_cell.length_b   1.000
_cell.length_c   1.000
_cell.angle_alpha   90.00
_cell.angle_beta   90.00
_cell.angle_gamma   90.00
#
_symmetry.space_group_name_H-M   'P 1'
#
loop_
_entity.id
_entity.type
_entity.pdbx_description
1 polymer ?
#
loop_
_entity_poly.entity_id
_entity_poly.type
_entity_poly.pdbx_seq_one_letter_code
_entity_poly.pdbx_strand_id
1 'polypeptide(L)'
;MGLPILTMAGESFASRVAASILTTVGMMELITNNINDYKKIAIELATQPNKLNEIKTRLKFSVEKSSLFDSKKFTKDLENIYYNLFK
;
A
#
# COMPACT_ATOMS: atom_id res chain seq x y z
N MET A 1 5.80 -7.95 11.16
CA MET A 1 6.46 -7.29 10.00
C MET A 1 6.06 -5.82 9.99
N GLY A 2 6.91 -4.90 9.49
CA GLY A 2 6.65 -3.45 9.57
C GLY A 2 7.64 -2.59 8.80
N LEU A 3 8.24 -3.14 7.75
CA LEU A 3 9.14 -2.40 6.87
C LEU A 3 8.30 -1.75 5.75
N PRO A 4 8.36 -0.43 5.56
CA PRO A 4 7.63 0.24 4.50
C PRO A 4 8.19 -0.12 3.13
N ILE A 5 7.29 -0.19 2.14
CA ILE A 5 7.62 -0.37 0.73
C ILE A 5 7.44 0.98 0.04
N LEU A 6 8.45 1.42 -0.70
CA LEU A 6 8.36 2.52 -1.65
C LEU A 6 8.20 1.91 -3.05
N THR A 7 7.26 2.43 -3.85
CA THR A 7 7.00 1.90 -5.19
C THR A 7 6.89 3.03 -6.23
N MET A 8 7.14 2.68 -7.49
CA MET A 8 6.81 3.51 -8.64
C MET A 8 5.67 2.83 -9.42
N ALA A 9 4.51 3.47 -9.50
CA ALA A 9 3.37 2.96 -10.24
C ALA A 9 3.63 3.10 -11.75
N GLY A 10 3.57 1.98 -12.46
CA GLY A 10 3.57 1.97 -13.93
C GLY A 10 2.14 1.87 -14.50
N GLU A 11 2.04 1.69 -15.81
CA GLU A 11 0.73 1.65 -16.49
C GLU A 11 0.09 0.25 -16.48
N SER A 12 0.90 -0.80 -16.42
CA SER A 12 0.41 -2.19 -16.39
C SER A 12 -0.25 -2.56 -15.06
N PHE A 13 -1.06 -3.62 -15.07
CA PHE A 13 -1.61 -4.17 -13.83
C PHE A 13 -0.51 -4.61 -12.85
N ALA A 14 0.47 -5.39 -13.34
CA ALA A 14 1.56 -5.91 -12.52
C ALA A 14 2.38 -4.78 -11.86
N SER A 15 2.60 -3.68 -12.57
CA SER A 15 3.31 -2.50 -12.04
C SER A 15 2.51 -1.67 -11.03
N ARG A 16 1.24 -1.98 -10.78
CA ARG A 16 0.37 -1.25 -9.84
C ARG A 16 -0.04 -2.05 -8.61
N VAL A 17 0.39 -3.30 -8.49
CA VAL A 17 0.04 -4.16 -7.33
C VAL A 17 0.49 -3.54 -6.01
N ALA A 18 1.77 -3.15 -5.90
CA ALA A 18 2.30 -2.53 -4.69
C ALA A 18 1.60 -1.19 -4.38
N ALA A 19 1.30 -0.39 -5.40
CA ALA A 19 0.57 0.86 -5.25
C ALA A 19 -0.85 0.61 -4.70
N SER A 20 -1.57 -0.38 -5.22
CA SER A 20 -2.90 -0.76 -4.72
C SER A 20 -2.87 -1.16 -3.24
N ILE A 21 -1.86 -1.94 -2.82
CA ILE A 21 -1.70 -2.35 -1.42
C ILE A 21 -1.46 -1.14 -0.53
N LEU A 22 -0.55 -0.24 -0.93
CA LEU A 22 -0.25 0.99 -0.19
C LEU A 22 -1.46 1.91 -0.08
N THR A 23 -2.28 2.02 -1.13
CA THR A 23 -3.55 2.75 -1.07
C THR A 23 -4.51 2.14 -0.04
N THR A 24 -4.67 0.82 0.00
CA THR A 24 -5.53 0.12 0.97
C THR A 24 -5.13 0.38 2.42
N VAL A 25 -3.82 0.55 2.69
CA VAL A 25 -3.32 0.88 4.03
C VAL A 25 -3.08 2.39 4.23
N GLY A 26 -3.55 3.24 3.31
CA GLY A 26 -3.48 4.70 3.46
C GLY A 26 -2.06 5.29 3.44
N MET A 27 -1.12 4.63 2.77
CA MET A 27 0.29 5.04 2.66
C MET A 27 0.62 5.55 1.25
N MET A 28 -0.22 6.43 0.70
CA MET A 28 -0.11 6.92 -0.68
C MET A 28 1.14 7.76 -0.92
N GLU A 29 1.72 8.34 0.13
CA GLU A 29 3.00 9.06 0.09
C GLU A 29 4.21 8.17 -0.26
N LEU A 30 4.05 6.84 -0.25
CA LEU A 30 5.05 5.87 -0.69
C LEU A 30 4.83 5.39 -2.13
N ILE A 31 3.93 6.04 -2.87
CA ILE A 31 3.63 5.77 -4.27
C ILE A 31 4.15 6.92 -5.12
N THR A 32 5.01 6.62 -6.10
CA THR A 32 5.56 7.61 -7.03
C THR A 32 5.18 7.26 -8.46
N ASN A 33 5.27 8.23 -9.38
CA ASN A 33 4.91 8.03 -10.80
C ASN A 33 6.10 8.23 -11.75
N ASN A 34 7.28 8.59 -11.21
CA ASN A 34 8.50 8.76 -12.00
C ASN A 34 9.73 8.48 -11.14
N ILE A 35 10.85 8.23 -11.81
CA ILE A 35 12.10 7.82 -11.18
C ILE A 35 12.74 8.91 -10.31
N ASN A 36 12.49 10.19 -10.62
CA ASN A 36 13.08 11.30 -9.87
C ASN A 36 12.42 11.42 -8.49
N ASP A 37 11.10 11.34 -8.43
CA ASP A 37 10.36 11.34 -7.16
C ASP A 37 10.66 10.09 -6.34
N TYR A 38 10.75 8.93 -6.99
CA TYR A 38 11.16 7.69 -6.33
C TYR A 38 12.51 7.86 -5.64
N LYS A 39 13.52 8.37 -6.35
CA LYS A 39 14.86 8.62 -5.79
C LYS A 39 14.83 9.64 -4.66
N LYS A 40 14.09 10.73 -4.83
CA LYS A 40 13.94 11.78 -3.81
C LYS A 40 13.42 11.21 -2.50
N ILE A 41 12.33 10.44 -2.55
CA ILE A 41 11.73 9.83 -1.36
C ILE A 41 12.66 8.76 -0.79
N ALA A 42 13.28 7.93 -1.62
CA ALA A 42 14.23 6.91 -1.15
C ALA A 42 15.39 7.53 -0.37
N ILE A 43 15.99 8.61 -0.89
CA ILE A 43 17.08 9.34 -0.23
C ILE A 43 16.58 9.99 1.07
N GLU A 44 15.40 10.61 1.04
CA GLU A 44 14.81 11.23 2.23
C GLU A 44 14.61 10.20 3.35
N LEU A 45 14.03 9.05 3.05
CA LEU A 45 13.82 7.97 4.02
C LEU A 45 15.13 7.37 4.53
N ALA A 46 16.17 7.33 3.69
CA ALA A 46 17.49 6.83 4.08
C ALA A 46 18.26 7.83 4.97
N THR A 47 18.04 9.13 4.79
CA THR A 47 18.80 10.19 5.46
C THR A 47 18.09 10.79 6.67
N GLN A 48 16.78 10.60 6.79
CA GLN A 48 15.95 11.14 7.87
C GLN A 48 15.35 10.02 8.74
N PRO A 49 16.07 9.53 9.75
CA PRO A 49 15.62 8.39 10.56
C PRO A 49 14.31 8.65 11.31
N ASN A 50 14.05 9.90 11.71
CA ASN A 50 12.80 10.28 12.37
C ASN A 50 11.59 10.09 11.44
N LYS A 51 11.71 10.52 10.18
CA LYS A 51 10.66 10.37 9.17
C LYS A 51 10.40 8.90 8.84
N LEU A 52 11.46 8.10 8.72
CA LEU A 52 11.35 6.66 8.54
C LEU A 52 10.64 5.98 9.73
N ASN A 53 10.95 6.38 10.96
CA ASN A 53 10.32 5.83 12.16
C ASN A 53 8.84 6.23 12.28
N GLU A 54 8.48 7.45 11.91
CA GLU A 54 7.09 7.89 11.81
C GLU A 54 6.30 7.01 10.83
N ILE A 55 6.85 6.80 9.62
CA ILE A 55 6.25 5.94 8.60
C ILE A 55 6.09 4.50 9.09
N LYS A 56 7.10 3.93 9.74
CA LYS A 56 7.00 2.57 10.33
C LYS A 56 5.89 2.48 11.37
N THR A 57 5.77 3.50 12.22
CA THR A 57 4.76 3.55 13.28
C THR A 57 3.37 3.67 12.68
N ARG A 58 3.18 4.58 11.72
CA ARG A 58 1.91 4.75 10.99
C ARG A 58 1.54 3.48 10.24
N LEU A 59 2.48 2.86 9.52
CA LEU A 59 2.24 1.63 8.77
C LEU A 59 1.69 0.52 9.66
N LYS A 60 2.28 0.30 10.85
CA LYS A 60 1.80 -0.73 11.77
C LYS A 60 0.34 -0.50 12.16
N PHE A 61 0.01 0.72 12.54
CA PHE A 61 -1.36 1.10 12.90
C PHE A 61 -2.33 1.01 11.72
N SER A 62 -1.92 1.47 10.55
CA SER A 62 -2.73 1.41 9.33
C SER A 62 -3.03 -0.03 8.92
N VAL A 63 -2.04 -0.93 8.97
CA VAL A 63 -2.24 -2.35 8.67
C VAL A 63 -3.23 -2.97 9.65
N GLU A 64 -3.06 -2.74 10.96
CA GLU A 64 -3.97 -3.24 12.00
C GLU A 64 -5.41 -2.76 11.83
N LYS A 65 -5.61 -1.54 11.31
CA LYS A 65 -6.94 -0.96 11.05
C LYS A 65 -7.53 -1.28 9.68
N SER A 66 -6.70 -1.71 8.74
CA SER A 66 -7.15 -2.00 7.37
C SER A 66 -7.79 -3.37 7.27
N SER A 67 -8.59 -3.58 6.22
CA SER A 67 -9.09 -4.91 5.85
C SER A 67 -8.08 -5.70 5.00
N LEU A 68 -6.83 -5.23 4.86
CA LEU A 68 -5.84 -5.82 3.94
C LEU A 68 -5.62 -7.32 4.20
N PHE A 69 -5.64 -7.73 5.47
CA PHE A 69 -5.45 -9.12 5.89
C PHE A 69 -6.71 -9.75 6.51
N ASP A 70 -7.88 -9.12 6.34
CA ASP A 70 -9.15 -9.72 6.75
C ASP A 70 -9.66 -10.66 5.64
N SER A 71 -9.13 -11.88 5.62
CA SER A 71 -9.50 -12.88 4.63
C SER A 71 -10.99 -13.25 4.70
N LYS A 72 -11.62 -13.19 5.88
CA LYS A 72 -13.05 -13.53 6.01
C LYS A 72 -13.92 -12.48 5.32
N LYS A 73 -13.64 -11.20 5.57
CA LYS A 73 -14.31 -10.10 4.89
C LYS A 73 -14.06 -10.14 3.39
N PHE A 74 -12.81 -10.34 2.97
CA PHE A 74 -12.47 -10.44 1.55
C PHE A 74 -13.25 -11.54 0.83
N THR A 75 -13.29 -12.76 1.40
CA THR A 75 -14.06 -13.88 0.82
C THR A 75 -15.54 -13.56 0.75
N LYS A 76 -16.13 -13.00 1.81
CA LYS A 76 -17.55 -12.63 1.82
C LYS A 76 -17.87 -11.55 0.77
N ASP A 77 -17.02 -10.54 0.65
CA ASP A 77 -17.19 -9.48 -0.34
C ASP A 77 -17.10 -10.05 -1.77
N LEU A 78 -16.19 -11.01 -2.01
CA LEU A 78 -16.06 -11.72 -3.29
C LEU A 78 -17.28 -12.61 -3.61
N GLU A 79 -17.77 -13.39 -2.64
CA GLU A 79 -18.97 -14.22 -2.79
C GLU A 79 -20.19 -13.37 -3.15
N ASN A 80 -20.37 -12.21 -2.49
CA ASN A 80 -21.46 -11.28 -2.80
C ASN A 80 -21.37 -10.75 -4.24
N ILE A 81 -20.16 -10.47 -4.73
CA ILE A 81 -19.95 -10.09 -6.14
C ILE A 81 -20.39 -11.22 -7.06
N TYR A 82 -20.01 -12.47 -6.79
CA TYR A 82 -20.46 -13.61 -7.58
C TYR A 82 -21.98 -13.77 -7.56
N TYR A 83 -22.63 -13.71 -6.39
CA TYR A 83 -24.11 -13.78 -6.31
C TYR A 83 -24.80 -12.69 -7.13
N ASN A 84 -24.27 -11.46 -7.12
CA ASN A 84 -24.83 -10.35 -7.89
C ASN A 84 -24.60 -10.49 -9.41
N LEU A 85 -23.54 -11.15 -9.84
CA LEU A 85 -23.28 -11.40 -11.26
C LEU A 85 -24.23 -12.43 -11.89
N PHE A 86 -24.71 -13.39 -11.09
CA PHE A 86 -25.62 -14.45 -11.55
C PHE A 86 -27.11 -14.08 -11.41
N LYS A 87 -27.42 -12.92 -10.82
CA LYS A 87 -28.79 -12.45 -10.62
C LYS A 87 -29.22 -11.53 -11.76
#